data_AF-A0A7C0VJ98-F1
#
_entry.id   AF-A0A7C0VJ98-F1
#
_cell.length_a   1.000
_cell.length_b   1.000
_cell.length_c   1.000
_cell.angle_alpha   90.00
_cell.angle_beta   90.00
_cell.angle_gamma   90.00
#
_symmetry.space_group_name_H-M   'P 1'
#
loop_
_entity.id
_entity.type
_entity.pdbx_description
1 polymer ?
#
loop_
_entity_poly.entity_id
_entity_poly.type
_entity_poly.pdbx_seq_one_letter_code
_entity_poly.pdbx_strand_id
1 'polypeptide(L)'
;MNDMGDYMFSQYAGRWIPDSPSRRKSILKRLASWSPFSNSSPVEGVTSAIRRFHTPGKRISIYVFGDDFSRGSIQEVIDTVNRINRRGHRGEKLVRIHAVGFPVLFNHKGTEMNIARFAALMRRLAEDNNGSFVGLNSLK
;
A
#
# COMPACT_ATOMS: atom_id res chain seq x y z
N MET A 1 -2.14 7.55 -3.70
CA MET A 1 -0.96 7.52 -4.59
C MET A 1 -0.77 6.11 -5.09
N ASN A 2 -0.15 5.89 -6.24
CA ASN A 2 0.17 4.52 -6.68
C ASN A 2 1.48 4.07 -6.01
N ASP A 3 1.89 2.86 -6.37
CA ASP A 3 3.16 2.24 -6.03
C ASP A 3 4.39 3.06 -6.47
N MET A 4 4.29 3.83 -7.56
CA MET A 4 5.38 4.73 -8.00
C MET A 4 5.40 6.09 -7.27
N GLY A 5 4.36 6.37 -6.47
CA GLY A 5 4.21 7.62 -5.73
C GLY A 5 3.43 8.73 -6.44
N ASP A 6 2.84 8.43 -7.59
CA ASP A 6 1.97 9.34 -8.35
C ASP A 6 0.67 9.61 -7.60
N TYR A 7 0.28 10.89 -7.58
CA TYR A 7 -0.91 11.35 -6.89
C TYR A 7 -2.15 11.20 -7.77
N MET A 8 -3.18 10.53 -7.24
CA MET A 8 -4.52 10.49 -7.86
C MET A 8 -5.11 11.92 -8.02
N PHE A 9 -4.82 12.79 -7.05
CA PHE A 9 -5.17 14.21 -7.07
C PHE A 9 -3.87 15.02 -6.91
N SER A 10 -3.27 15.43 -8.03
CA SER A 10 -2.00 16.15 -8.05
C SER A 10 -2.06 17.48 -7.28
N GLN A 11 -3.22 18.13 -7.24
CA GLN A 11 -3.41 19.32 -6.42
C GLN A 11 -3.30 19.04 -4.91
N TYR A 12 -3.15 17.80 -4.46
CA TYR A 12 -2.87 17.46 -3.06
C TYR A 12 -1.49 16.80 -2.86
N ALA A 13 -0.57 16.96 -3.82
CA ALA A 13 0.80 16.52 -3.65
C ALA A 13 1.42 17.05 -2.34
N GLY A 14 1.97 16.14 -1.53
CA GLY A 14 2.58 16.45 -0.23
C GLY A 14 1.63 16.95 0.88
N ARG A 15 0.32 16.99 0.67
CA ARG A 15 -0.65 17.51 1.65
C ARG A 15 -1.82 16.57 1.88
N TRP A 16 -2.30 16.54 3.12
CA TRP A 16 -3.51 15.81 3.46
C TRP A 16 -4.70 16.38 2.70
N ILE A 17 -5.52 15.50 2.13
CA ILE A 17 -6.77 15.88 1.47
C ILE A 17 -7.79 16.18 2.58
N PRO A 18 -8.40 17.39 2.64
CA PRO A 18 -9.46 17.68 3.59
C PRO A 18 -10.66 16.76 3.36
N ASP A 19 -11.21 16.22 4.45
CA ASP A 19 -12.35 15.33 4.39
C ASP A 19 -13.66 16.09 4.18
N SER A 20 -14.48 15.60 3.25
CA SER A 20 -15.85 16.08 3.04
C SER A 20 -16.67 15.03 2.27
N PRO A 21 -18.01 15.03 2.37
CA PRO A 21 -18.84 14.13 1.57
C PRO A 21 -18.60 14.24 0.07
N SER A 22 -18.42 15.47 -0.45
CA SER A 22 -18.13 15.72 -1.87
C SER A 22 -16.73 15.20 -2.26
N ARG A 23 -15.74 15.33 -1.37
CA ARG A 23 -14.39 14.80 -1.60
C ARG A 23 -14.40 13.27 -1.64
N ARG A 24 -15.07 12.59 -0.70
CA ARG A 24 -15.21 11.12 -0.69
C ARG A 24 -15.86 10.61 -1.98
N LYS A 25 -16.95 11.23 -2.43
CA LYS A 25 -17.59 10.92 -3.73
C LYS A 25 -16.63 11.10 -4.91
N SER A 26 -15.86 12.18 -4.91
CA SER A 26 -14.87 12.46 -5.96
C SER A 26 -13.74 11.43 -5.99
N ILE A 27 -13.27 10.98 -4.81
CA ILE A 27 -12.27 9.90 -4.69
C ILE A 27 -12.81 8.62 -5.32
N LEU A 28 -14.03 8.19 -4.95
CA LEU A 28 -14.64 6.98 -5.51
C LEU A 28 -14.83 7.07 -7.03
N LYS A 29 -15.34 8.21 -7.53
CA LYS A 29 -15.49 8.44 -8.97
C LYS A 29 -14.16 8.38 -9.71
N ARG A 30 -13.11 8.99 -9.15
CA ARG A 30 -11.78 8.98 -9.78
C ARG A 30 -11.17 7.59 -9.74
N LEU A 31 -11.26 6.89 -8.61
CA LEU A 31 -10.71 5.54 -8.42
C LEU A 31 -11.21 4.57 -9.49
N ALA A 32 -12.48 4.65 -9.88
CA ALA A 32 -13.08 3.79 -10.91
C ALA A 32 -12.45 3.91 -12.31
N SER A 33 -11.72 5.00 -12.60
CA SER A 33 -11.08 5.25 -13.90
C SER A 33 -9.57 5.52 -13.78
N TRP A 34 -9.01 5.37 -12.57
CA TRP A 34 -7.63 5.71 -12.31
C TRP A 34 -6.73 4.51 -12.59
N SER A 35 -6.03 4.56 -13.72
CA SER A 35 -5.11 3.51 -14.18
C SER A 35 -3.72 4.12 -14.43
N PRO A 36 -2.98 4.48 -13.36
CA PRO A 36 -1.59 4.90 -13.51
C PRO A 36 -0.70 3.69 -13.81
N PHE A 37 0.50 3.94 -14.32
CA PHE A 37 1.52 2.90 -14.44
C PHE A 37 1.87 2.30 -13.07
N SER A 38 2.17 1.00 -13.04
CA SER A 38 2.62 0.27 -11.85
C SER A 38 3.74 -0.69 -12.24
N ASN A 39 4.75 -0.82 -11.38
CA ASN A 39 5.83 -1.79 -11.54
C ASN A 39 5.64 -3.05 -10.67
N SER A 40 4.44 -3.22 -10.09
CA SER A 40 4.08 -4.30 -9.17
C SER A 40 4.98 -4.40 -7.93
N SER A 41 5.57 -3.29 -7.47
CA SER A 41 6.36 -3.23 -6.23
C SER A 41 5.77 -2.18 -5.27
N PRO A 42 5.27 -2.58 -4.07
CA PRO A 42 4.69 -1.62 -3.13
C PRO A 42 5.74 -0.78 -2.37
N VAL A 43 7.03 -1.09 -2.50
CA VAL A 43 8.11 -0.50 -1.68
C VAL A 43 8.15 1.01 -1.84
N GLU A 44 8.18 1.48 -3.08
CA GLU A 44 8.36 2.87 -3.44
C GLU A 44 7.18 3.71 -2.96
N GLY A 45 5.96 3.18 -3.11
CA GLY A 45 4.72 3.84 -2.73
C GLY A 45 4.58 3.92 -1.21
N VAL A 46 4.81 2.82 -0.49
CA VAL A 46 4.80 2.80 0.98
C VAL A 46 5.89 3.72 1.54
N THR A 47 7.11 3.64 1.00
CA THR A 47 8.22 4.50 1.42
C THR A 47 7.90 5.97 1.20
N SER A 48 7.33 6.28 0.04
CA SER A 48 6.92 7.62 -0.32
C SER A 48 5.81 8.15 0.58
N ALA A 49 4.84 7.31 0.95
CA ALA A 49 3.77 7.67 1.86
C ALA A 49 4.29 7.96 3.27
N ILE A 50 5.13 7.09 3.84
CA ILE A 50 5.70 7.29 5.18
C ILE A 50 6.50 8.59 5.24
N ARG A 51 7.45 8.78 4.32
CA ARG A 51 8.35 9.95 4.31
C ARG A 51 7.59 11.27 4.17
N ARG A 52 6.53 11.30 3.37
CA ARG A 52 5.81 12.54 3.05
C ARG A 52 4.70 12.87 4.04
N PHE A 53 4.04 11.86 4.60
CA PHE A 53 2.81 12.06 5.37
C PHE A 53 2.94 11.77 6.86
N HIS A 54 4.02 11.13 7.32
CA HIS A 54 4.25 10.98 8.74
C HIS A 54 4.25 12.36 9.42
N THR A 55 3.48 12.48 10.50
CA THR A 55 3.41 13.68 11.34
C THR A 55 3.46 13.24 12.80
N PRO A 56 4.42 13.73 13.60
CA PRO A 56 4.47 13.43 15.03
C PRO A 56 3.15 13.71 15.74
N GLY A 57 2.77 12.84 16.67
CA GLY A 57 1.52 12.97 17.45
C GLY A 57 0.25 12.54 16.70
N LYS A 58 0.33 12.17 15.42
CA LYS A 58 -0.82 11.64 14.67
C LYS A 58 -0.76 10.12 14.54
N ARG A 59 -1.92 9.47 14.65
CA ARG A 59 -2.09 8.06 14.29
C ARG A 59 -2.39 7.98 12.80
N ILE A 60 -1.50 7.37 12.04
CA ILE A 60 -1.58 7.28 10.58
C ILE A 60 -1.65 5.81 10.16
N SER A 61 -2.56 5.51 9.24
CA SER A 61 -2.69 4.20 8.59
C SER A 61 -2.49 4.33 7.08
N ILE A 62 -1.70 3.42 6.52
CA ILE A 62 -1.53 3.23 5.08
C ILE A 62 -2.34 1.99 4.69
N TYR A 63 -3.10 2.10 3.60
CA TYR A 63 -3.83 0.98 3.01
C TYR A 63 -3.26 0.69 1.62
N VAL A 64 -2.68 -0.49 1.45
CA VAL A 64 -2.16 -0.99 0.17
C VAL A 64 -3.22 -1.86 -0.49
N PHE A 65 -3.48 -1.61 -1.76
CA PHE A 65 -4.46 -2.34 -2.57
C PHE A 65 -3.73 -2.91 -3.78
N GLY A 66 -3.81 -4.22 -4.01
CA GLY A 66 -3.12 -4.86 -5.13
C GLY A 66 -3.37 -6.36 -5.22
N ASP A 67 -2.71 -7.01 -6.15
CA ASP A 67 -2.89 -8.41 -6.54
C ASP A 67 -1.62 -9.07 -7.07
N ASP A 68 -0.57 -8.30 -7.35
CA ASP A 68 0.66 -8.75 -8.00
C ASP A 68 1.93 -8.31 -7.27
N PHE A 69 2.90 -9.22 -7.21
CA PHE A 69 4.29 -8.92 -6.82
C PHE A 69 5.26 -9.73 -7.69
N SER A 70 5.45 -9.24 -8.91
CA SER A 70 6.15 -9.96 -9.99
C SER A 70 7.67 -9.84 -9.95
N ARG A 71 8.22 -8.86 -9.23
CA ARG A 71 9.67 -8.56 -9.21
C ARG A 71 10.15 -8.14 -7.82
N GLY A 72 11.45 -8.22 -7.58
CA GLY A 72 12.09 -7.79 -6.32
C GLY A 72 12.15 -8.87 -5.24
N SER A 73 12.82 -8.56 -4.13
CA SER A 73 12.97 -9.45 -2.98
C SER A 73 11.99 -9.08 -1.87
N ILE A 74 11.20 -10.05 -1.41
CA ILE A 74 10.27 -9.87 -0.28
C ILE A 74 11.03 -9.37 0.96
N GLN A 75 12.19 -9.97 1.24
CA GLN A 75 12.99 -9.62 2.41
C GLN A 75 13.52 -8.18 2.33
N GLU A 76 13.98 -7.76 1.15
CA GLU A 76 14.47 -6.40 0.92
C GLU A 76 13.37 -5.34 1.12
N VAL A 77 12.15 -5.64 0.67
CA VAL A 77 10.97 -4.79 0.93
C VAL A 77 10.73 -4.66 2.42
N ILE A 78 10.67 -5.80 3.13
CA ILE A 78 10.42 -5.85 4.57
C ILE A 78 11.48 -5.05 5.33
N ASP A 79 12.76 -5.27 5.02
CA ASP A 79 13.87 -4.59 5.69
C ASP A 79 13.85 -3.08 5.43
N THR A 80 13.54 -2.69 4.20
CA THR A 80 13.41 -1.27 3.82
C THR A 80 12.28 -0.61 4.61
N VAL A 81 11.09 -1.22 4.62
CA VAL A 81 9.92 -0.70 5.36
C VAL A 81 10.20 -0.67 6.86
N ASN A 82 10.82 -1.72 7.41
CA ASN A 82 11.15 -1.80 8.83
C ASN A 82 12.15 -0.72 9.27
N ARG A 83 13.10 -0.36 8.41
CA ARG A 83 14.06 0.71 8.67
C ARG A 83 13.39 2.08 8.66
N ILE A 84 12.53 2.36 7.67
CA ILE A 84 11.90 3.68 7.52
C ILE A 84 10.72 3.88 8.48
N ASN A 85 9.99 2.83 8.84
CA ASN A 85 8.81 2.93 9.69
C ASN A 85 9.13 2.80 11.20
N ARG A 86 10.41 2.87 11.58
CA ARG A 86 10.84 2.76 12.97
C ARG A 86 10.72 4.09 13.70
N ARG A 87 10.15 4.05 14.90
CA ARG A 87 10.08 5.17 15.85
C ARG A 87 10.90 4.84 17.09
N GLY A 88 11.95 5.62 17.33
CA GLY A 88 12.83 5.46 18.49
C GLY A 88 13.50 4.08 18.59
N HIS A 89 14.01 3.74 19.77
CA HIS A 89 14.76 2.51 20.02
C HIS A 89 13.90 1.33 20.50
N ARG A 90 12.63 1.56 20.86
CA ARG A 90 11.74 0.54 21.44
C ARG A 90 10.89 -0.23 20.42
N GLY A 91 11.20 -0.11 19.12
CA GLY A 91 10.49 -0.83 18.07
C GLY A 91 9.09 -0.30 17.73
N GLU A 92 8.73 0.89 18.23
CA GLU A 92 7.49 1.55 17.85
C GLU A 92 7.46 1.85 16.34
N LYS A 93 6.25 1.95 15.77
CA LYS A 93 6.05 2.21 14.34
C LYS A 93 5.52 3.62 14.09
N LEU A 94 6.01 4.30 13.05
CA LEU A 94 5.55 5.65 12.69
C LEU A 94 4.12 5.62 12.13
N VAL A 95 3.78 4.58 11.37
CA VAL A 95 2.46 4.35 10.79
C VAL A 95 2.05 2.88 10.91
N ARG A 96 0.74 2.60 10.83
CA ARG A 96 0.20 1.27 10.60
C ARG A 96 0.11 0.97 9.11
N ILE A 97 0.36 -0.27 8.70
CA ILE A 97 0.24 -0.68 7.30
C ILE A 97 -0.79 -1.82 7.20
N HIS A 98 -1.86 -1.57 6.47
CA HIS A 98 -2.90 -2.53 6.15
C HIS A 98 -2.85 -2.85 4.66
N ALA A 99 -3.32 -4.04 4.29
CA ALA A 99 -3.35 -4.46 2.90
C ALA A 99 -4.65 -5.16 2.54
N VAL A 100 -5.08 -4.97 1.30
CA VAL A 100 -6.20 -5.69 0.67
C VAL A 100 -5.71 -6.32 -0.62
N GLY A 101 -5.87 -7.64 -0.73
CA GLY A 101 -5.50 -8.43 -1.89
C GLY A 101 -6.71 -8.72 -2.78
N PHE A 102 -6.61 -8.41 -4.07
CA PHE A 102 -7.64 -8.72 -5.06
C PHE A 102 -7.32 -10.01 -5.83
N PRO A 103 -8.32 -10.80 -6.26
CA PRO A 103 -8.11 -12.08 -6.92
C PRO A 103 -8.10 -11.95 -8.46
N VAL A 104 -7.82 -10.76 -8.99
CA VAL A 104 -7.89 -10.46 -10.44
C VAL A 104 -6.98 -11.37 -11.25
N LEU A 105 -5.80 -11.69 -10.72
CA LEU A 105 -4.85 -12.59 -11.37
C LEU A 105 -5.14 -14.07 -11.21
N PHE A 106 -6.13 -14.50 -10.41
CA PHE A 106 -6.37 -15.94 -10.16
C PHE A 106 -6.72 -16.73 -11.43
N ASN A 107 -7.31 -16.06 -12.43
CA ASN A 107 -7.65 -16.66 -13.72
C ASN A 107 -6.54 -16.49 -14.79
N HIS A 108 -5.40 -15.88 -14.43
CA HIS A 108 -4.29 -15.61 -15.35
C HIS A 108 -3.19 -16.65 -15.17
N LYS A 109 -3.03 -17.54 -16.15
CA LYS A 109 -1.98 -18.58 -16.15
C LYS A 109 -0.59 -17.96 -16.03
N GLY A 110 0.27 -18.55 -15.20
CA GLY A 110 1.65 -18.12 -15.02
C GLY A 110 1.85 -16.99 -14.00
N THR A 111 0.79 -16.58 -13.29
CA THR A 111 0.85 -15.54 -12.24
C THR A 111 0.77 -16.13 -10.82
N GLU A 112 0.63 -17.45 -10.69
CA GLU A 112 0.38 -18.16 -9.42
C GLU A 112 1.46 -17.84 -8.38
N MET A 113 2.73 -17.82 -8.82
CA MET A 113 3.86 -17.46 -7.98
C MET A 113 3.79 -15.99 -7.54
N ASN A 114 3.44 -15.06 -8.43
CA ASN A 114 3.37 -13.64 -8.08
C ASN A 114 2.25 -13.36 -7.07
N ILE A 115 1.09 -14.00 -7.25
CA ILE A 115 -0.04 -13.93 -6.31
C ILE A 115 0.39 -14.41 -4.92
N ALA A 116 1.03 -15.58 -4.86
CA ALA A 116 1.51 -16.15 -3.60
C ALA A 116 2.55 -15.24 -2.93
N ARG A 117 3.47 -14.66 -3.71
CA ARG A 117 4.47 -13.71 -3.23
C ARG A 117 3.84 -12.41 -2.74
N PHE A 118 2.83 -11.88 -3.44
CA PHE A 118 2.09 -10.70 -3.01
C PHE A 118 1.41 -10.94 -1.67
N ALA A 119 0.67 -12.05 -1.53
CA ALA A 119 0.01 -12.42 -0.29
C ALA A 119 1.01 -12.60 0.86
N ALA A 120 2.14 -13.27 0.61
CA ALA A 120 3.19 -13.45 1.61
C ALA A 120 3.79 -12.11 2.07
N LEU A 121 4.11 -11.22 1.12
CA LEU A 121 4.64 -9.90 1.40
C LEU A 121 3.64 -9.03 2.18
N MET A 122 2.39 -8.95 1.72
CA MET A 122 1.35 -8.13 2.35
C MET A 122 1.02 -8.61 3.76
N ARG A 123 0.95 -9.92 3.97
CA ARG A 123 0.77 -10.52 5.29
C ARG A 123 1.89 -10.08 6.24
N ARG A 124 3.15 -10.24 5.81
CA ARG A 124 4.29 -9.91 6.67
C ARG A 124 4.41 -8.40 6.93
N LEU A 125 4.17 -7.57 5.93
CA LEU A 125 4.15 -6.11 6.12
C LEU A 125 3.05 -5.68 7.09
N ALA A 126 1.87 -6.29 7.03
CA ALA A 126 0.79 -5.98 7.97
C ALA A 126 1.15 -6.39 9.40
N GLU A 127 1.66 -7.63 9.59
CA GLU A 127 2.11 -8.16 10.88
C GLU A 127 3.20 -7.27 11.50
N ASP A 128 4.25 -6.96 10.75
CA ASP A 128 5.40 -6.17 11.22
C ASP A 128 5.06 -4.70 11.53
N ASN A 129 3.90 -4.21 11.08
CA ASN A 129 3.52 -2.80 11.18
C ASN A 129 2.16 -2.60 11.86
N ASN A 130 1.75 -3.52 12.73
CA ASN A 130 0.54 -3.41 13.55
C ASN A 130 -0.74 -3.17 12.74
N GLY A 131 -0.86 -3.82 11.59
CA GLY A 131 -2.01 -3.74 10.70
C GLY A 131 -2.67 -5.09 10.44
N SER A 132 -3.35 -5.19 9.30
CA SER A 132 -4.08 -6.40 8.91
C SER A 132 -4.04 -6.58 7.40
N PHE A 133 -4.01 -7.83 6.95
CA PHE A 133 -4.13 -8.21 5.55
C PHE A 133 -5.47 -8.92 5.33
N VAL A 134 -6.23 -8.49 4.33
CA VAL A 134 -7.47 -9.13 3.89
C VAL A 134 -7.32 -9.53 2.42
N GLY A 135 -7.27 -10.83 2.14
CA GLY A 135 -7.29 -11.35 0.79
C GLY A 135 -8.72 -11.72 0.37
N LEU A 136 -9.17 -11.19 -0.77
CA LEU A 136 -10.40 -11.68 -1.39
C LEU A 136 -10.12 -13.00 -2.11
N ASN A 137 -11.05 -13.94 -2.00
CA ASN A 137 -10.90 -15.31 -2.51
C ASN A 137 -11.62 -15.57 -3.85
N SER A 138 -12.44 -14.62 -4.33
CA SER A 138 -13.13 -14.74 -5.61
C SER A 138 -13.45 -13.38 -6.22
N LEU A 139 -13.62 -13.37 -7.55
CA LEU A 139 -14.25 -12.27 -8.26
C LEU A 139 -15.78 -12.35 -8.02
N LYS A 140 -16.42 -11.18 -7.93
CA LYS A 140 -17.88 -11.07 -7.89
C LYS A 140 -18.43 -10.81 -9.27
#